data_AF-A0A436VUL7-F1
#
_entry.id   AF-A0A436VUL7-F1
#
_cell.length_a   1.000
_cell.length_b   1.000
_cell.length_c   1.000
_cell.angle_alpha   90.00
_cell.angle_beta   90.00
_cell.angle_gamma   90.00
#
_symmetry.space_group_name_H-M   'P 1'
#
loop_
_entity.id
_entity.type
_entity.pdbx_description
1 polymer ?
#
loop_
_entity_poly.entity_id
_entity_poly.type
_entity_poly.pdbx_seq_one_letter_code
_entity_poly.pdbx_strand_id
1 'polypeptide(L)' 'YQTGHDSGAYCGIGIHGQWLYVNPRDEVVIAKMSSQPEPVDDRLDVELVAFFEALSRMV' A
#
# COMPACT_ATOMS: atom_id res chain seq x y z
N TYR A 1 -1.24 -5.41 7.77
CA TYR A 1 0.20 -5.70 7.77
C TYR A 1 0.99 -4.43 8.06
N GLN A 2 2.07 -4.54 8.83
CA GLN A 2 3.03 -3.43 9.02
C GLN A 2 3.98 -3.40 7.83
N THR A 3 4.36 -2.22 7.36
CA THR A 3 5.25 -2.09 6.18
C THR A 3 6.72 -2.01 6.54
N GLY A 4 7.03 -1.66 7.79
CA GLY A 4 8.41 -1.51 8.28
C GLY A 4 9.06 -0.17 7.92
N HIS A 5 8.33 0.76 7.30
CA HIS A 5 8.80 2.12 7.05
C HIS A 5 8.80 2.96 8.35
N ASP A 6 9.74 3.91 8.44
CA ASP A 6 9.83 4.87 9.56
C ASP A 6 8.59 5.78 9.69
N SER A 7 7.76 5.85 8.65
CA SER A 7 6.44 6.48 8.67
C SER A 7 5.46 5.82 9.66
N GLY A 8 5.75 4.58 10.08
CA GLY A 8 4.80 3.78 10.86
C GLY A 8 3.61 3.33 10.03
N ALA A 9 3.77 3.31 8.69
CA ALA A 9 2.68 2.96 7.80
C ALA A 9 2.27 1.49 7.92
N TYR A 10 0.98 1.25 7.69
CA TYR A 10 0.37 -0.07 7.73
C TYR A 10 -0.71 -0.17 6.67
N CYS A 11 -1.06 -1.41 6.29
CA CYS A 11 -2.03 -1.63 5.23
C CYS A 11 -2.95 -2.84 5.46
N GLY A 12 -4.15 -2.77 4.90
CA GLY A 12 -4.97 -3.94 4.56
C GLY A 12 -4.73 -4.32 3.10
N ILE A 13 -4.57 -5.63 2.84
CA ILE A 13 -4.34 -6.17 1.50
C ILE A 13 -5.43 -7.20 1.21
N GLY A 14 -6.02 -7.13 0.03
CA GLY A 14 -6.97 -8.11 -0.48
C GLY A 14 -6.54 -8.64 -1.84
N ILE A 15 -6.98 -9.86 -2.17
CA ILE A 15 -6.68 -10.51 -3.45
C ILE A 15 -7.11 -9.66 -4.65
N HIS A 16 -6.52 -9.94 -5.81
CA HIS A 16 -6.73 -9.17 -7.04
C HIS A 16 -6.33 -7.69 -6.90
N GLY A 17 -5.38 -7.38 -6.00
CA GLY A 17 -4.74 -6.08 -5.86
C GLY A 17 -5.56 -5.02 -5.13
N GLN A 18 -6.33 -5.38 -4.10
CA GLN A 18 -7.01 -4.41 -3.23
C GLN A 18 -6.07 -3.91 -2.14
N TRP A 19 -6.05 -2.60 -1.90
CA TRP A 19 -5.24 -2.01 -0.83
C TRP A 19 -5.97 -0.91 -0.08
N LEU A 20 -5.77 -0.91 1.24
CA LEU A 20 -6.02 0.24 2.11
C LEU A 20 -4.72 0.53 2.86
N TYR A 21 -3.95 1.52 2.41
CA TYR A 21 -2.68 1.94 3.01
C TYR A 21 -2.90 3.18 3.88
N VAL A 22 -2.35 3.18 5.08
CA VAL A 22 -2.43 4.30 6.03
C VAL A 22 -1.03 4.68 6.47
N ASN A 23 -0.66 5.94 6.22
CA ASN A 23 0.54 6.56 6.76
C ASN A 23 0.11 7.61 7.79
N PRO A 24 0.24 7.33 9.11
CA PRO A 24 -0.19 8.26 10.14
C PRO A 24 0.75 9.45 10.32
N ARG A 25 2.02 9.34 9.90
CA ARG A 25 3.00 10.45 10.00
C ARG A 25 2.64 11.57 9.04
N ASP A 26 2.27 11.22 7.82
CA ASP A 26 1.94 12.17 6.75
C ASP A 26 0.43 12.45 6.68
N GLU A 27 -0.38 11.87 7.58
CA GLU A 27 -1.85 12.01 7.62
C GLU A 27 -2.55 11.58 6.30
N VAL A 28 -2.00 10.57 5.63
CA VAL A 28 -2.47 10.10 4.32
C VAL A 28 -3.10 8.71 4.42
N VAL A 29 -4.24 8.55 3.74
CA VAL A 29 -4.88 7.25 3.47
C VAL A 29 -4.99 7.06 1.96
N ILE A 30 -4.53 5.92 1.46
CA ILE A 30 -4.62 5.54 0.05
C ILE A 30 -5.51 4.31 -0.07
N ALA A 31 -6.59 4.44 -0.84
CA ALA A 31 -7.42 3.31 -1.26
C ALA A 31 -7.14 2.98 -2.72
N LYS A 32 -6.68 1.75 -2.99
CA LYS A 32 -6.50 1.22 -4.35
C LYS A 32 -7.51 0.10 -4.57
N MET A 33 -8.41 0.31 -5.52
CA MET A 33 -9.29 -0.72 -6.06
C MET A 33 -8.69 -1.27 -7.36
N SER A 34 -8.75 -2.59 -7.54
CA SER A 34 -8.22 -3.24 -8.74
C SER A 34 -8.97 -4.53 -9.07
N SER A 35 -8.56 -5.19 -10.14
CA SER A 35 -9.09 -6.48 -10.58
C SER A 35 -7.98 -7.23 -11.31
N GLN A 36 -6.83 -7.38 -10.64
CA GLN A 36 -5.66 -8.02 -11.24
C GLN A 36 -6.01 -9.46 -11.66
N PRO A 37 -5.44 -9.95 -12.79
CA PRO A 37 -5.75 -11.28 -13.30
C PRO A 37 -5.42 -12.36 -12.27
N GLU A 38 -4.26 -12.23 -11.60
CA GLU A 38 -3.86 -13.15 -10.56
C GLU A 38 -4.39 -12.71 -9.19
N PRO A 39 -4.79 -13.65 -8.33
CA PRO A 39 -5.27 -13.33 -6.99
C PRO A 39 -4.16 -12.73 -6.11
N VAL A 40 -2.89 -13.10 -6.34
CA VAL A 40 -1.71 -12.62 -5.59
C VAL A 40 -0.52 -12.47 -6.54
N ASP A 41 0.24 -11.36 -6.39
CA ASP A 41 1.53 -11.12 -7.05
C ASP A 41 2.47 -10.45 -6.05
N ASP A 42 3.27 -11.26 -5.35
CA ASP A 42 4.14 -10.79 -4.25
C ASP A 42 5.14 -9.72 -4.71
N ARG A 43 5.63 -9.79 -5.95
CA ARG A 43 6.60 -8.83 -6.49
C ARG A 43 5.92 -7.47 -6.65
N LEU A 44 4.74 -7.44 -7.25
CA LEU A 44 3.96 -6.21 -7.40
C LEU A 44 3.53 -5.65 -6.03
N ASP A 45 3.23 -6.52 -5.07
CA ASP A 45 2.86 -6.09 -3.72
C ASP A 45 3.99 -5.33 -3.02
N VAL A 46 5.23 -5.81 -3.13
CA VAL A 46 6.43 -5.11 -2.62
C VAL A 46 6.62 -3.77 -3.33
N GLU A 47 6.46 -3.73 -4.66
CA GLU A 47 6.54 -2.49 -5.45
C GLU A 47 5.47 -1.47 -5.03
N LEU A 48 4.24 -1.92 -4.75
CA LEU A 48 3.15 -1.07 -4.32
C LEU A 48 3.39 -0.46 -2.93
N VAL A 49 3.93 -1.22 -1.98
CA VAL A 49 4.28 -0.68 -0.65
C VAL A 49 5.29 0.46 -0.77
N ALA A 50 6.35 0.28 -1.56
CA ALA A 50 7.34 1.34 -1.80
C ALA A 50 6.73 2.54 -2.53
N PHE A 51 5.85 2.29 -3.51
CA PHE A 51 5.15 3.35 -4.23
C PHE A 51 4.23 4.17 -3.32
N PHE A 52 3.46 3.53 -2.44
CA PHE A 52 2.56 4.23 -1.52
C PHE A 52 3.30 5.10 -0.51
N GLU A 53 4.44 4.63 0.00
CA GLU A 53 5.31 5.43 0.88
C GLU A 53 5.90 6.65 0.16
N ALA A 54 6.27 6.50 -1.12
CA ALA A 54 6.72 7.64 -1.92
C ALA A 54 5.57 8.62 -2.17
N LEU A 55 4.39 8.11 -2.53
CA LEU A 55 3.21 8.93 -2.85
C LEU A 55 2.71 9.70 -1.63
N SER A 56 2.74 9.13 -0.42
CA SER A 56 2.27 9.82 0.80
C SER A 56 3.06 11.09 1.13
N ARG A 57 4.30 11.21 0.64
CA ARG A 57 5.16 12.38 0.84
C ARG A 57 4.91 13.50 -0.18
N MET A 58 4.06 13.26 -1.18
CA MET A 58 3.80 14.19 -2.28
C MET A 58 2.50 14.99 -2.11
N VAL A 59 1.67 14.62 -1.14
CA VAL A 59 0.35 15.22 -0.87
C VAL A 59 0.35 16.01 0.44
#